data_AF-A0A6C8BU02-F1
#
_entry.id   AF-A0A6C8BU02-F1
#
_cell.length_a   1.000
_cell.length_b   1.000
_cell.length_c   1.000
_cell.angle_alpha   90.00
_cell.angle_beta   90.00
_cell.angle_gamma   90.00
#
_symmetry.space_group_name_H-M   'P 1'
#
loop_
_entity.id
_entity.type
_entity.pdbx_description
1 polymer ?
#
loop_
_entity_poly.entity_id
_entity_poly.type
_entity_poly.pdbx_seq_one_letter_code
_entity_poly.pdbx_strand_id
1 'polypeptide(L)'
;MARQSSSLKSFIYKDECYFYSKKCIKTLRLRLNEKGEFVLSIPYFCTFKSVYEFLDKSSSWMNEAKTRFEKKVLKDDELIFLA
;
A
#
# COMPACT_ATOMS: atom_id res chain seq x y z
N MET A 1 -13.79 -22.38 -5.60
CA MET A 1 -14.67 -21.19 -5.74
C MET A 1 -13.79 -19.96 -5.89
N ALA A 2 -13.73 -19.36 -7.09
CA ALA A 2 -13.00 -18.10 -7.28
C ALA A 2 -13.79 -16.97 -6.60
N ARG A 3 -13.23 -16.42 -5.52
CA ARG A 3 -13.84 -15.31 -4.78
C ARG A 3 -13.87 -14.11 -5.72
N GLN A 4 -15.08 -13.64 -6.03
CA GLN A 4 -15.29 -12.45 -6.86
C GLN A 4 -14.43 -11.29 -6.36
N SER A 5 -13.75 -10.67 -7.32
CA SER A 5 -12.89 -9.51 -7.12
C SER A 5 -13.66 -8.43 -6.34
N SER A 6 -13.28 -8.25 -5.08
CA SER A 6 -13.61 -7.01 -4.36
C SER A 6 -12.89 -5.90 -5.10
N SER A 7 -13.61 -5.12 -5.91
CA SER A 7 -13.07 -4.03 -6.70
C SER A 7 -12.19 -3.15 -5.81
N LEU A 8 -10.88 -3.14 -6.09
CA LEU A 8 -9.97 -2.23 -5.43
C LEU A 8 -10.43 -0.81 -5.73
N LYS A 9 -10.70 -0.05 -4.67
CA LYS A 9 -11.02 1.37 -4.78
C LYS A 9 -9.73 2.17 -4.58
N SER A 10 -9.67 3.39 -5.07
CA SER A 10 -8.54 4.28 -4.84
C SER A 10 -8.98 5.62 -4.24
N PHE A 11 -8.05 6.32 -3.61
CA PHE A 11 -8.20 7.72 -3.20
C PHE A 11 -6.85 8.41 -3.25
N ILE A 12 -6.89 9.74 -3.34
CA ILE A 12 -5.69 10.58 -3.30
C ILE A 12 -5.52 11.13 -1.89
N TYR A 13 -4.29 11.13 -1.39
CA TYR A 13 -3.92 11.70 -0.11
C TYR A 13 -2.50 12.27 -0.19
N LYS A 14 -2.33 13.56 0.12
CA LYS A 14 -1.05 14.29 0.00
C LYS A 14 -0.37 14.06 -1.36
N ASP A 15 -1.14 14.23 -2.44
CA ASP A 15 -0.68 14.05 -3.83
C ASP A 15 -0.24 12.62 -4.20
N GLU A 16 -0.48 11.63 -3.34
CA GLU A 16 -0.19 10.22 -3.62
C GLU A 16 -1.48 9.40 -3.75
N CYS A 17 -1.46 8.43 -4.67
CA CYS A 17 -2.57 7.52 -4.90
C CYS A 17 -2.47 6.29 -3.98
N TYR A 18 -3.53 6.01 -3.24
CA TYR A 18 -3.66 4.84 -2.38
C TYR A 18 -4.78 3.95 -2.88
N PHE A 19 -4.50 2.66 -2.95
CA PHE A 19 -5.52 1.65 -3.21
C PHE A 19 -6.04 1.09 -1.90
N TYR A 20 -7.30 0.71 -1.85
CA TYR A 20 -7.88 0.09 -0.68
C TYR A 20 -8.97 -0.91 -0.99
N SER A 21 -9.19 -1.79 -0.02
CA SER A 21 -10.31 -2.72 0.01
C SER A 21 -10.90 -2.74 1.41
N LYS A 22 -12.23 -2.65 1.51
CA LYS A 22 -12.91 -2.91 2.78
C LYS A 22 -13.01 -4.42 3.01
N LYS A 23 -12.65 -4.87 4.21
CA LYS A 23 -12.53 -6.28 4.58
C LYS A 23 -13.06 -6.54 5.99
N CYS A 24 -13.45 -7.78 6.27
CA CYS A 24 -13.75 -8.25 7.62
C CYS A 24 -12.44 -8.54 8.37
N ILE A 25 -11.80 -7.47 8.87
CA ILE A 25 -10.57 -7.50 9.64
C ILE A 25 -10.71 -6.57 10.84
N LYS A 26 -9.88 -6.77 11.87
CA LYS A 26 -9.95 -5.99 13.12
C LYS A 26 -9.16 -4.69 13.07
N THR A 27 -8.14 -4.59 12.24
CA THR A 27 -7.20 -3.45 12.23
C THR A 27 -6.89 -2.98 10.82
N LEU A 28 -6.54 -1.70 10.68
CA LEU A 28 -5.99 -1.14 9.45
C LEU A 28 -4.64 -1.81 9.15
N ARG A 29 -4.41 -2.13 7.88
CA ARG A 29 -3.13 -2.67 7.41
C ARG A 29 -2.70 -1.92 6.17
N LEU A 30 -1.45 -1.50 6.16
CA LEU A 30 -0.79 -0.90 5.01
C LEU A 30 0.27 -1.86 4.49
N ARG A 31 0.36 -1.99 3.18
CA ARG A 31 1.42 -2.74 2.50
C ARG A 31 1.84 -2.00 1.24
N LEU A 32 3.08 -2.20 0.84
CA LEU A 32 3.59 -1.82 -0.47
C LEU A 32 3.50 -3.04 -1.39
N ASN A 33 2.91 -2.88 -2.57
CA ASN A 33 2.79 -3.95 -3.56
C ASN A 33 4.08 -4.06 -4.41
N GLU A 34 4.20 -5.13 -5.20
CA GLU A 34 5.33 -5.35 -6.13
C GLU A 34 5.47 -4.25 -7.18
N LYS A 35 4.40 -3.49 -7.43
CA LYS A 35 4.39 -2.32 -8.32
C LYS A 35 4.83 -1.02 -7.62
N GLY A 36 5.22 -1.05 -6.35
CA GLY A 36 5.52 0.15 -5.56
C GLY A 36 4.27 0.94 -5.12
N GLU A 37 3.07 0.35 -5.26
CA GLU A 37 1.81 0.98 -4.90
C GLU A 37 1.44 0.70 -3.44
N PHE A 38 0.96 1.71 -2.71
CA PHE A 38 0.42 1.51 -1.37
C PHE A 38 -0.99 0.95 -1.40
N VAL A 39 -1.21 -0.15 -0.68
CA VAL A 39 -2.49 -0.84 -0.60
C VAL A 39 -2.94 -0.96 0.86
N LEU A 40 -4.11 -0.40 1.15
CA LEU A 40 -4.78 -0.46 2.45
C LEU A 40 -5.80 -1.60 2.50
N SER A 41 -5.79 -2.32 3.61
CA SER A 41 -6.92 -3.15 4.01
C SER A 41 -7.65 -2.46 5.15
N ILE A 42 -8.92 -2.13 4.93
CA ILE A 42 -9.73 -1.28 5.81
C ILE A 42 -10.83 -2.13 6.47
N PRO A 43 -10.93 -2.17 7.81
CA PRO A 43 -12.08 -2.78 8.48
C PRO A 43 -13.40 -2.16 8.03
N TYR A 44 -14.47 -2.95 7.91
CA TYR A 44 -15.79 -2.41 7.49
C TYR A 44 -16.28 -1.25 8.37
N PHE A 45 -16.07 -1.36 9.68
CA PHE A 45 -16.44 -0.38 10.70
C PHE A 45 -15.51 0.82 10.80
N CYS A 46 -14.41 0.86 10.03
CA CYS A 46 -13.45 1.94 10.07
C CYS A 46 -13.89 3.12 9.20
N THR A 47 -13.72 4.34 9.72
CA THR A 47 -14.01 5.60 9.03
C THR A 47 -12.78 6.11 8.28
N PHE A 48 -12.98 6.95 7.26
CA PHE A 48 -11.86 7.56 6.53
C PHE A 48 -11.01 8.47 7.42
N LYS A 49 -11.59 9.14 8.43
CA LYS A 49 -10.82 9.91 9.42
C LYS A 49 -9.75 9.05 10.08
N SER A 50 -10.13 7.87 10.59
CA SER A 50 -9.20 6.93 11.20
C SER A 50 -8.15 6.40 10.19
N VAL A 51 -8.50 6.30 8.91
CA VAL A 51 -7.55 5.93 7.84
C VAL A 51 -6.49 7.01 7.66
N TYR A 52 -6.88 8.28 7.58
CA TYR A 52 -5.93 9.38 7.45
C TYR A 52 -5.02 9.51 8.67
N GLU A 53 -5.57 9.42 9.88
CA GLU A 53 -4.76 9.41 11.12
C GLU A 53 -3.76 8.25 11.16
N PHE A 54 -4.14 7.09 10.62
CA PHE A 54 -3.25 5.94 10.50
C PHE A 54 -2.15 6.15 9.46
N LEU A 55 -2.46 6.79 8.33
CA LEU A 55 -1.47 7.14 7.31
C LEU A 55 -0.45 8.16 7.84
N ASP A 56 -0.91 9.19 8.56
CA ASP A 56 -0.04 10.17 9.21
C ASP A 56 0.96 9.48 10.16
N LYS A 57 0.46 8.55 11.00
CA LYS A 57 1.32 7.78 11.92
C LYS A 57 2.28 6.82 11.19
N SER A 58 1.89 6.36 9.99
CA SER A 58 2.67 5.40 9.20
C SER A 58 3.68 6.07 8.26
N SER A 59 3.73 7.40 8.21
CA SER A 59 4.55 8.15 7.24
C SER A 59 6.04 7.76 7.27
N SER A 60 6.62 7.55 8.46
CA SER A 60 8.03 7.13 8.57
C SER A 60 8.27 5.76 7.95
N TRP A 61 7.37 4.80 8.22
CA TRP A 61 7.45 3.45 7.65
C TRP A 61 7.24 3.48 6.14
N MET A 62 6.33 4.32 5.64
CA MET A 62 6.05 4.47 4.21
C MET A 62 7.27 4.96 3.43
N ASN A 63 7.96 5.98 3.96
CA ASN A 63 9.19 6.49 3.36
C ASN A 63 10.27 5.41 3.32
N GLU A 64 10.46 4.69 4.42
CA GLU A 64 11.44 3.60 4.47
C GLU A 64 11.09 2.46 3.51
N ALA A 65 9.80 2.09 3.41
CA ALA A 65 9.33 1.06 2.50
C ALA A 65 9.58 1.44 1.03
N LYS A 66 9.35 2.71 0.65
CA LYS A 66 9.67 3.24 -0.69
C LYS A 66 11.17 3.16 -0.98
N THR A 67 12.01 3.68 -0.09
CA THR A 67 13.47 3.63 -0.26
C THR A 67 13.98 2.19 -0.42
N ARG A 68 13.42 1.25 0.36
CA ARG A 68 13.76 -0.17 0.25
C ARG A 68 13.31 -0.76 -1.10
N PHE A 69 12.15 -0.36 -1.60
CA PHE A 69 11.64 -0.78 -2.90
C PHE A 69 12.51 -0.26 -4.04
N GLU A 70 12.82 1.03 -4.05
CA GLU A 70 13.71 1.65 -5.06
C GLU A 70 15.09 0.99 -5.08
N LYS A 71 15.69 0.73 -3.91
CA LYS A 71 16.96 0.00 -3.81
C LYS A 71 16.88 -1.43 -4.32
N LYS A 72 15.71 -2.08 -4.20
CA LYS A 72 15.51 -3.43 -4.74
C LYS A 72 15.40 -3.39 -6.26
N VAL A 73 14.62 -2.46 -6.80
CA VAL A 73 14.47 -2.27 -8.26
C VAL A 73 15.84 -2.01 -8.90
N LEU A 74 16.64 -1.09 -8.34
CA LEU A 74 17.99 -0.80 -8.85
C LEU A 74 18.90 -2.04 -8.89
N LYS A 75 18.82 -2.92 -7.89
CA LYS A 75 19.60 -4.16 -7.86
C LYS A 75 19.14 -5.21 -8.87
N ASP A 76 17.83 -5.29 -9.12
CA ASP A 76 17.28 -6.15 -10.17
C ASP A 76 17.71 -5.65 -11.56
N ASP A 77 17.70 -4.33 -11.80
CA ASP A 77 18.20 -3.73 -13.04
C ASP A 77 19.71 -3.97 -13.24
N GLU A 78 20.56 -3.83 -12.21
CA GLU A 78 21.98 -4.15 -12.30
C GLU A 78 22.25 -5.63 -12.64
N LEU A 79 21.39 -6.54 -12.19
CA LEU A 79 21.50 -7.97 -12.52
C LEU A 79 21.13 -8.29 -13.98
N ILE A 80 20.26 -7.49 -14.61
CA ILE A 80 19.89 -7.67 -16.02
C ILE A 80 21.05 -7.27 -16.95
N PHE A 81 21.93 -6.36 -16.53
CA PHE A 81 23.09 -5.93 -17.34
C PHE A 81 24.29 -6.89 -17.32
N LEU A 82 24.28 -7.92 -16.48
CA LEU A 82 25.39 -8.87 -16.34
C LEU A 82 25.08 -10.28 -16.90
N ALA A 83 23.94 -10.46 -17.58
CA ALA A 83 23.53 -11.72 -18.20
C ALA A 83 23.70 -11.71 -19.73
#